data_AF-A0A2V8ZDY0-F1
#
_entry.id   AF-A0A2V8ZDY0-F1
#
_cell.length_a   1.000
_cell.length_b   1.000
_cell.length_c   1.000
_cell.angle_alpha   90.00
_cell.angle_beta   90.00
_cell.angle_gamma   90.00
#
_symmetry.space_group_name_H-M   'P 1'
#
loop_
_entity.id
_entity.type
_entity.pdbx_description
1 polymer ?
#
loop_
_entity_poly.entity_id
_entity_poly.type
_entity_poly.pdbx_seq_one_letter_code
_entity_poly.pdbx_strand_id
1 'polypeptide(L)'
;MKLRTNFVDSKSFSRHLGLVLALLLGAALLSAGAKPWKTKSYQEWSEKELQSILTDSPWVRVTTIHRSWLPVSEKDVPGEPKINGGVRQASPGGPVGQAGGAATTPVRAGEETWRDLNVQIFWQSSRVIRAATAREAVLHGQPVDVDKYAAQPQSEYQIVLRMEDMTPFAQHDEKFFQDNAFLQTKKSKDKISPTHVVYEKNTKGRVQDAIFFFPKTTSSGTPTVSVDDKEVQFSCKIADSTVRVSFTPLEMVDQSGPAL
;
A
#
# COMPACT_ATOMS: atom_id res chain seq x y z
N MET A 1 -36.75 65.39 -26.46
CA MET A 1 -35.63 64.55 -25.97
C MET A 1 -36.11 63.10 -25.99
N LYS A 2 -35.73 62.28 -27.00
CA LYS A 2 -36.14 60.87 -27.10
C LYS A 2 -34.94 59.99 -26.72
N LEU A 3 -35.03 59.27 -25.59
CA LEU A 3 -34.05 58.26 -25.22
C LEU A 3 -34.16 57.07 -26.18
N ARG A 4 -33.07 56.73 -26.87
CA ARG A 4 -32.92 55.46 -27.58
C ARG A 4 -32.41 54.42 -26.57
N THR A 5 -33.25 53.46 -26.22
CA THR A 5 -32.86 52.24 -25.52
C THR A 5 -32.25 51.27 -26.53
N ASN A 6 -30.95 51.02 -26.42
CA ASN A 6 -30.28 49.96 -27.17
C ASN A 6 -30.69 48.61 -26.59
N PHE A 7 -31.51 47.87 -27.34
CA PHE A 7 -31.86 46.49 -27.01
C PHE A 7 -30.65 45.62 -27.32
N VAL A 8 -29.94 45.18 -26.28
CA VAL A 8 -28.86 44.20 -26.42
C VAL A 8 -29.50 42.89 -26.90
N ASP A 9 -29.04 42.42 -28.05
CA ASP A 9 -29.58 41.27 -28.75
C ASP A 9 -29.35 39.98 -27.93
N SER A 10 -30.39 39.56 -27.20
CA SER A 10 -30.43 38.40 -26.30
C SER A 10 -29.91 37.10 -26.94
N LYS A 11 -30.01 36.97 -28.28
CA LYS A 11 -29.50 35.81 -29.03
C LYS A 11 -27.98 35.68 -29.01
N SER A 12 -27.24 36.78 -28.91
CA SER A 12 -25.78 36.76 -28.88
C SER A 12 -25.26 36.24 -27.52
N PHE A 13 -25.86 36.71 -26.42
CA PHE A 13 -25.45 36.35 -25.07
C PHE A 13 -25.69 34.87 -24.73
N SER A 14 -26.82 34.31 -25.20
CA SER A 14 -27.15 32.89 -25.04
C SER A 14 -26.18 31.95 -25.77
N ARG A 15 -25.68 32.35 -26.95
CA ARG A 15 -24.69 31.58 -27.73
C ARG A 15 -23.32 31.55 -27.08
N HIS A 16 -22.87 32.68 -26.52
CA HIS A 16 -21.59 32.75 -25.82
C HIS A 16 -21.63 32.01 -24.47
N LEU A 17 -22.75 32.09 -23.74
CA LEU A 17 -22.91 31.34 -22.48
C LEU A 17 -22.94 29.82 -22.72
N GLY A 18 -23.61 29.36 -23.78
CA GLY A 18 -23.62 27.94 -24.18
C GLY A 18 -22.23 27.43 -24.59
N LEU A 19 -21.44 28.24 -25.29
CA LEU A 19 -20.07 27.92 -25.67
C LEU A 19 -19.13 27.87 -24.45
N VAL A 20 -19.24 28.80 -23.51
CA VAL A 20 -18.43 28.80 -22.27
C VAL A 20 -18.79 27.59 -21.39
N LEU A 21 -20.08 27.26 -21.26
CA LEU A 21 -20.52 26.10 -20.50
C LEU A 21 -20.08 24.78 -21.17
N ALA A 22 -20.12 24.69 -22.50
CA ALA A 22 -19.61 23.54 -23.25
C ALA A 22 -18.08 23.42 -23.15
N LEU A 23 -17.34 24.53 -23.11
CA LEU A 23 -15.88 24.50 -22.90
C LEU A 23 -15.53 24.04 -21.47
N LEU A 24 -16.28 24.51 -20.46
CA LEU A 24 -16.09 24.11 -19.06
C LEU A 24 -16.47 22.64 -18.83
N LEU A 25 -17.54 22.12 -19.45
CA LEU A 25 -17.87 20.69 -19.42
C LEU A 25 -16.86 19.84 -20.21
N GLY A 26 -16.36 20.33 -21.34
CA GLY A 26 -15.34 19.65 -22.14
C GLY A 26 -14.00 19.52 -21.42
N ALA A 27 -13.58 20.56 -20.70
CA ALA A 27 -12.36 20.54 -19.88
C ALA A 27 -12.48 19.56 -18.69
N ALA A 28 -13.64 19.45 -18.06
CA ALA A 28 -13.86 18.52 -16.94
C ALA A 28 -13.84 17.04 -17.38
N LEU A 29 -14.24 16.73 -18.62
CA LEU A 29 -14.24 15.37 -19.16
C LEU A 29 -12.86 14.88 -19.63
N LEU A 30 -11.95 15.79 -20.00
CA LEU A 30 -10.56 15.44 -20.35
C LEU A 30 -9.72 15.04 -19.12
N SER A 31 -10.13 15.45 -17.92
CA SER A 31 -9.47 15.09 -16.66
C SER A 31 -9.73 13.65 -16.18
N ALA A 32 -10.61 12.89 -16.84
CA ALA A 32 -10.98 11.54 -16.41
C ALA A 32 -10.14 10.40 -17.04
N GLY A 33 -9.25 10.71 -18.00
CA GLY A 33 -8.43 9.70 -18.68
C GLY A 33 -6.91 9.90 -18.61
N ALA A 34 -6.44 11.07 -18.18
CA ALA A 34 -5.02 11.35 -18.09
C ALA A 34 -4.44 10.78 -16.79
N LYS A 35 -3.55 9.79 -16.91
CA LYS A 35 -2.79 9.23 -15.77
C LYS A 35 -1.94 10.34 -15.14
N PRO A 36 -2.17 10.77 -13.89
CA PRO A 36 -1.54 11.97 -13.32
C PRO A 36 -0.02 11.85 -13.27
N TRP A 37 0.51 10.64 -13.04
CA TRP A 37 1.95 10.35 -13.06
C TRP A 37 2.61 10.47 -14.45
N LYS A 38 1.83 10.58 -15.53
CA LYS A 38 2.34 10.78 -16.89
C LYS A 38 2.24 12.23 -17.35
N THR A 39 1.35 13.02 -16.76
CA THR A 39 0.98 14.34 -17.30
C THR A 39 1.23 15.50 -16.35
N LYS A 40 1.38 15.24 -15.05
CA LYS A 40 1.56 16.27 -14.03
C LYS A 40 2.80 16.03 -13.19
N SER A 41 3.36 17.12 -12.68
CA SER A 41 4.40 17.04 -11.65
C SER A 41 3.76 16.65 -10.30
N TYR A 42 4.51 15.97 -9.43
CA TYR A 42 3.96 15.46 -8.17
C TYR A 42 3.51 16.55 -7.19
N GLN A 43 4.03 17.77 -7.33
CA GLN A 43 3.58 18.93 -6.56
C GLN A 43 2.13 19.33 -6.90
N GLU A 44 1.66 18.99 -8.11
CA GLU A 44 0.35 19.36 -8.63
C GLU A 44 -0.71 18.27 -8.41
N TRP A 45 -0.32 17.10 -7.91
CA TRP A 45 -1.26 16.02 -7.62
C TRP A 45 -2.19 16.41 -6.46
N SER A 46 -3.49 16.35 -6.75
CA SER A 46 -4.56 16.49 -5.76
C SER A 46 -4.73 15.22 -4.93
N GLU A 47 -5.44 15.32 -3.80
CA GLU A 47 -5.74 14.17 -2.92
C GLU A 47 -6.44 13.02 -3.67
N LYS A 48 -7.39 13.33 -4.57
CA LYS A 48 -8.04 12.32 -5.42
C LYS A 48 -7.06 11.61 -6.36
N GLU A 49 -6.10 12.34 -6.91
CA GLU A 49 -5.08 11.78 -7.80
C GLU A 49 -4.08 10.91 -7.02
N LEU A 50 -3.70 11.33 -5.81
CA LEU A 50 -2.88 10.52 -4.91
C LEU A 50 -3.58 9.22 -4.54
N GLN A 51 -4.87 9.27 -4.20
CA GLN A 51 -5.67 8.07 -3.94
C GLN A 51 -5.64 7.14 -5.16
N SER A 52 -5.81 7.66 -6.38
CA SER A 52 -5.71 6.85 -7.60
C SER A 52 -4.30 6.30 -7.82
N ILE A 53 -3.23 7.06 -7.57
CA ILE A 53 -1.86 6.57 -7.68
C ILE A 53 -1.58 5.43 -6.69
N LEU A 54 -2.05 5.58 -5.46
CA LEU A 54 -1.78 4.66 -4.36
C LEU A 54 -2.72 3.45 -4.33
N THR A 55 -3.79 3.43 -5.14
CA THR A 55 -4.74 2.29 -5.17
C THR A 55 -4.93 1.68 -6.56
N ASP A 56 -4.79 2.45 -7.64
CA ASP A 56 -5.08 2.07 -9.01
C ASP A 56 -4.00 2.58 -9.98
N SER A 57 -2.76 2.15 -9.76
CA SER A 57 -1.64 2.44 -10.66
C SER A 57 -0.85 1.19 -11.02
N PRO A 58 0.00 1.23 -12.07
CA PRO A 58 0.85 0.12 -12.47
C PRO A 58 1.77 -0.43 -11.36
N TRP A 59 2.01 0.36 -10.31
CA TRP A 59 2.86 0.02 -9.16
C TRP A 59 2.09 -0.61 -8.00
N VAL A 60 0.77 -0.73 -8.10
CA VAL A 60 -0.09 -1.26 -7.04
C VAL A 60 -0.87 -2.46 -7.55
N ARG A 61 -0.92 -3.51 -6.74
CA ARG A 61 -1.70 -4.72 -7.01
C ARG A 61 -2.52 -5.07 -5.80
N VAL A 62 -3.78 -5.41 -6.03
CA VAL A 62 -4.67 -5.95 -5.01
C VAL A 62 -5.04 -7.36 -5.42
N THR A 63 -4.88 -8.31 -4.51
CA THR A 63 -5.37 -9.68 -4.70
C THR A 63 -6.08 -10.13 -3.44
N THR A 64 -6.93 -11.15 -3.58
CA THR A 64 -7.73 -11.67 -2.48
C THR A 64 -7.23 -13.04 -2.11
N ILE A 65 -7.02 -13.27 -0.81
CA ILE A 65 -6.71 -14.59 -0.26
C ILE A 65 -7.77 -14.99 0.75
N HIS A 66 -7.99 -16.29 0.88
CA HIS A 66 -8.88 -16.81 1.91
C HIS A 66 -8.12 -16.92 3.22
N ARG A 67 -8.67 -16.33 4.27
CA ARG A 67 -8.12 -16.46 5.61
C ARG A 67 -8.11 -17.93 6.05
N SER A 68 -6.93 -18.43 6.41
CA SER A 68 -6.70 -19.79 6.92
C SER A 68 -6.18 -19.83 8.36
N TRP A 69 -6.04 -18.68 9.02
CA TRP A 69 -5.52 -18.55 10.38
C TRP A 69 -6.57 -17.95 11.33
N LEU A 70 -6.40 -18.22 12.63
CA LEU A 70 -7.23 -17.63 13.68
C LEU A 70 -6.80 -16.18 13.98
N PRO A 71 -7.75 -15.27 14.27
CA PRO A 71 -7.43 -13.95 14.79
C PRO A 71 -6.69 -14.07 16.11
N VAL A 72 -5.54 -13.42 16.23
CA VAL A 72 -4.86 -13.27 17.51
C VAL A 72 -5.57 -12.17 18.30
N SER A 73 -6.03 -12.50 19.51
CA SER A 73 -6.62 -11.50 20.41
C SER A 73 -5.53 -10.57 20.95
N GLU A 74 -5.86 -9.32 21.25
CA GLU A 74 -4.87 -8.32 21.73
C GLU A 74 -4.09 -8.75 22.99
N LYS A 75 -4.61 -9.74 23.73
CA LYS A 75 -4.02 -10.32 24.94
C LYS A 75 -2.91 -11.36 24.66
N ASP A 76 -2.84 -11.85 23.42
CA ASP A 76 -2.00 -12.99 23.06
C ASP A 76 -0.74 -12.57 22.28
N VAL A 77 -0.54 -11.27 22.04
CA VAL A 77 0.72 -10.75 21.49
C VAL A 77 1.74 -10.73 22.62
N PRO A 78 2.84 -11.52 22.54
CA PRO A 78 3.88 -11.47 23.56
C PRO A 78 4.46 -10.05 23.60
N GLY A 79 4.24 -9.36 24.72
CA GLY A 79 5.05 -8.18 25.05
C GLY A 79 6.53 -8.57 25.07
N GLU A 80 7.40 -7.63 24.71
CA GLU A 80 8.86 -7.81 24.68
C GLU A 80 9.36 -8.65 25.87
N PRO A 81 10.35 -9.53 25.66
CA PRO A 81 10.92 -10.31 26.75
C PRO A 81 11.51 -9.35 27.79
N LYS A 82 10.82 -9.18 28.92
CA LYS A 82 11.36 -8.49 30.09
C LYS A 82 12.53 -9.33 30.62
N ILE A 83 13.74 -8.94 30.25
CA ILE A 83 14.96 -9.46 30.84
C ILE A 83 15.02 -9.00 32.31
N ASN A 84 14.85 -9.97 33.20
CA ASN A 84 15.21 -10.10 34.62
C ASN A 84 15.56 -8.87 35.47
N GLY A 85 14.92 -8.83 36.65
CA GLY A 85 15.56 -8.33 37.87
C GLY A 85 14.56 -8.05 38.99
N GLY A 86 14.41 -8.94 39.97
CA GLY A 86 13.69 -8.59 41.20
C GLY A 86 13.12 -9.76 42.02
N VAL A 87 13.98 -10.33 42.87
CA VAL A 87 13.75 -10.92 44.20
C VAL A 87 12.29 -11.09 44.68
N ARG A 88 11.99 -12.36 45.00
CA ARG A 88 11.01 -12.90 45.97
C ARG A 88 10.36 -11.89 46.94
N GLN A 89 9.04 -11.92 47.03
CA GLN A 89 8.36 -11.87 48.34
C GLN A 89 7.02 -12.60 48.29
N ALA A 90 6.93 -13.68 49.06
CA ALA A 90 5.69 -14.38 49.37
C ALA A 90 5.07 -13.77 50.63
N SER A 91 3.73 -13.66 50.68
CA SER A 91 2.94 -13.72 51.92
C SER A 91 1.43 -13.91 51.65
N PRO A 92 0.66 -14.44 52.63
CA PRO A 92 -0.43 -15.40 52.39
C PRO A 92 -1.83 -15.01 52.93
N GLY A 93 -2.88 -15.71 52.45
CA GLY A 93 -4.27 -15.76 53.00
C GLY A 93 -5.22 -14.69 52.44
N GLY A 94 -6.29 -14.98 51.69
CA GLY A 94 -7.55 -15.72 51.97
C GLY A 94 -8.73 -14.70 51.91
N PRO A 95 -10.04 -15.05 51.78
CA PRO A 95 -10.71 -16.34 51.57
C PRO A 95 -11.73 -16.37 50.39
N VAL A 96 -12.39 -17.53 50.28
CA VAL A 96 -13.44 -17.98 49.35
C VAL A 96 -14.80 -17.27 49.56
N GLY A 97 -15.54 -17.02 48.46
CA GLY A 97 -16.98 -16.71 48.43
C GLY A 97 -17.42 -16.22 47.04
N GLN A 98 -17.98 -17.07 46.18
CA GLN A 98 -19.41 -17.39 46.01
C GLN A 98 -20.03 -16.72 44.77
N ALA A 99 -20.38 -17.58 43.81
CA ALA A 99 -21.47 -17.54 42.82
C ALA A 99 -22.02 -16.20 42.32
N GLY A 100 -21.91 -16.01 41.01
CA GLY A 100 -22.75 -15.09 40.22
C GLY A 100 -22.67 -15.49 38.75
N GLY A 101 -23.69 -16.19 38.27
CA GLY A 101 -23.76 -16.68 36.89
C GLY A 101 -23.78 -15.53 35.88
N ALA A 102 -22.82 -15.54 34.96
CA ALA A 102 -22.98 -14.98 33.64
C ALA A 102 -22.83 -16.14 32.67
N ALA A 103 -23.88 -16.37 31.88
CA ALA A 103 -23.90 -17.35 30.83
C ALA A 103 -22.68 -17.15 29.93
N THR A 104 -21.67 -18.02 30.10
CA THR A 104 -20.71 -18.30 29.05
C THR A 104 -21.52 -18.95 27.96
N THR A 105 -21.99 -18.17 26.98
CA THR A 105 -22.25 -18.72 25.66
C THR A 105 -20.95 -19.41 25.24
N PRO A 106 -20.92 -20.73 25.09
CA PRO A 106 -19.80 -21.34 24.42
C PRO A 106 -19.84 -20.77 23.01
N VAL A 107 -18.86 -19.94 22.66
CA VAL A 107 -18.61 -19.57 21.26
C VAL A 107 -18.55 -20.90 20.54
N ARG A 108 -19.56 -21.12 19.70
CA ARG A 108 -19.73 -22.34 18.94
C ARG A 108 -18.51 -22.45 18.04
N ALA A 109 -17.61 -23.34 18.38
CA ALA A 109 -16.61 -23.84 17.45
C ALA A 109 -17.38 -24.37 16.23
N GLY A 110 -17.20 -23.74 15.06
CA GLY A 110 -17.85 -24.18 13.82
C GLY A 110 -18.56 -23.12 13.00
N GLU A 111 -18.35 -21.83 13.23
CA GLU A 111 -18.56 -20.84 12.17
C GLU A 111 -17.18 -20.50 11.61
N GLU A 112 -16.71 -21.32 10.66
CA GLU A 112 -15.57 -20.96 9.82
C GLU A 112 -15.94 -19.67 9.09
N THR A 113 -15.62 -18.54 9.69
CA THR A 113 -15.68 -17.25 9.01
C THR A 113 -14.51 -17.22 8.02
N TRP A 114 -14.69 -17.93 6.91
CA TRP A 114 -13.91 -17.75 5.69
C TRP A 114 -14.11 -16.31 5.25
N ARG A 115 -13.20 -15.43 5.69
CA ARG A 115 -13.16 -14.05 5.26
C ARG A 115 -12.13 -13.94 4.16
N ASP A 116 -12.58 -13.41 3.04
CA ASP A 116 -11.71 -12.92 1.99
C ASP A 116 -10.95 -11.70 2.52
N LEU A 117 -9.63 -11.74 2.38
CA LEU A 117 -8.74 -10.67 2.79
C LEU A 117 -8.08 -10.07 1.56
N ASN A 118 -8.18 -8.76 1.43
CA ASN A 118 -7.47 -8.02 0.40
C ASN A 118 -6.01 -7.83 0.81
N VAL A 119 -5.12 -8.24 -0.07
CA VAL A 119 -3.69 -8.04 0.00
C VAL A 119 -3.31 -6.95 -0.96
N GLN A 120 -2.88 -5.81 -0.42
CA GLN A 120 -2.35 -4.69 -1.19
C GLN A 120 -0.84 -4.83 -1.27
N ILE A 121 -0.31 -4.83 -2.50
CA ILE A 121 1.12 -4.99 -2.78
C ILE A 121 1.58 -3.80 -3.62
N PHE A 122 2.60 -3.09 -3.13
CA PHE A 122 3.10 -1.85 -3.73
C PHE A 122 4.57 -2.00 -4.10
N TRP A 123 4.94 -1.49 -5.27
CA TRP A 123 6.34 -1.35 -5.67
C TRP A 123 6.92 -0.05 -5.10
N GLN A 124 7.23 -0.07 -3.81
CA GLN A 124 7.62 1.08 -2.98
C GLN A 124 8.93 1.76 -3.43
N SER A 125 9.85 1.02 -4.04
CA SER A 125 11.08 1.61 -4.59
C SER A 125 10.87 2.49 -5.82
N SER A 126 9.64 2.58 -6.32
CA SER A 126 9.27 3.51 -7.39
C SER A 126 9.32 4.95 -6.92
N ARG A 127 9.89 5.83 -7.76
CA ARG A 127 9.84 7.28 -7.56
C ARG A 127 8.40 7.78 -7.47
N VAL A 128 7.48 7.23 -8.26
CA VAL A 128 6.06 7.65 -8.28
C VAL A 128 5.39 7.35 -6.95
N ILE A 129 5.57 6.12 -6.44
CA ILE A 129 4.99 5.72 -5.15
C ILE A 129 5.59 6.56 -4.02
N ARG A 130 6.92 6.73 -3.99
CA ARG A 130 7.57 7.59 -2.98
C ARG A 130 7.05 9.03 -3.02
N ALA A 131 6.98 9.63 -4.21
CA ALA A 131 6.48 10.99 -4.37
C ALA A 131 5.02 11.10 -3.91
N ALA A 132 4.18 10.13 -4.25
CA ALA A 132 2.77 10.11 -3.86
C ALA A 132 2.60 9.99 -2.35
N THR A 133 3.30 9.05 -1.70
CA THR A 133 3.26 8.88 -0.24
C THR A 133 3.75 10.13 0.50
N ALA A 134 4.86 10.73 0.06
CA ALA A 134 5.38 11.96 0.68
C ALA A 134 4.43 13.15 0.46
N ARG A 135 3.84 13.28 -0.73
CA ARG A 135 2.88 14.35 -1.04
C ARG A 135 1.61 14.20 -0.21
N GLU A 136 1.08 12.99 -0.06
CA GLU A 136 -0.07 12.68 0.78
C GLU A 136 0.21 13.08 2.24
N ALA A 137 1.38 12.72 2.77
CA ALA A 137 1.80 13.12 4.11
C ALA A 137 1.80 14.66 4.29
N VAL A 138 2.33 15.41 3.31
CA VAL A 138 2.31 16.88 3.32
C VAL A 138 0.88 17.44 3.31
N LEU A 139 -0.02 16.89 2.49
CA LEU A 139 -1.42 17.32 2.47
C LEU A 139 -2.13 17.05 3.81
N HIS A 140 -1.71 16.02 4.54
CA HIS A 140 -2.17 15.73 5.90
C HIS A 140 -1.34 16.41 7.01
N GLY A 141 -0.55 17.44 6.65
CA GLY A 141 0.15 18.30 7.63
C GLY A 141 1.46 17.74 8.19
N GLN A 142 2.01 16.68 7.60
CA GLN A 142 3.33 16.16 7.99
C GLN A 142 4.44 16.99 7.33
N PRO A 143 5.52 17.32 8.06
CA PRO A 143 6.64 18.10 7.53
C PRO A 143 7.61 17.23 6.72
N VAL A 144 7.17 16.74 5.56
CA VAL A 144 7.96 15.88 4.66
C VAL A 144 8.48 16.69 3.48
N ASP A 145 9.78 16.54 3.17
CA ASP A 145 10.37 17.05 1.94
C ASP A 145 10.15 16.03 0.81
N VAL A 146 9.18 16.34 -0.06
CA VAL A 146 8.76 15.45 -1.16
C VAL A 146 9.88 15.27 -2.19
N ASP A 147 10.60 16.34 -2.54
CA ASP A 147 11.65 16.31 -3.56
C ASP A 147 12.79 15.39 -3.10
N LYS A 148 13.22 15.56 -1.84
CA LYS A 148 14.25 14.72 -1.23
C LYS A 148 13.83 13.25 -1.19
N TYR A 149 12.60 12.97 -0.76
CA TYR A 149 12.13 11.58 -0.61
C TYR A 149 11.92 10.90 -1.97
N ALA A 150 11.33 11.60 -2.94
CA ALA A 150 11.13 11.10 -4.29
C ALA A 150 12.46 10.82 -5.01
N ALA A 151 13.45 11.70 -4.85
CA ALA A 151 14.75 11.59 -5.52
C ALA A 151 15.72 10.61 -4.84
N GLN A 152 15.44 10.17 -3.60
CA GLN A 152 16.34 9.29 -2.85
C GLN A 152 16.63 7.99 -3.65
N PRO A 153 17.90 7.71 -3.98
CA PRO A 153 18.27 6.46 -4.65
C PRO A 153 17.89 5.25 -3.81
N GLN A 154 17.30 4.24 -4.46
CA GLN A 154 16.99 2.96 -3.82
C GLN A 154 17.96 1.90 -4.34
N SER A 155 18.79 1.38 -3.44
CA SER A 155 19.76 0.30 -3.72
C SER A 155 19.08 -1.02 -4.06
N GLU A 156 17.83 -1.21 -3.61
CA GLU A 156 17.06 -2.43 -3.73
C GLU A 156 15.65 -2.13 -4.25
N TYR A 157 15.04 -3.11 -4.90
CA TYR A 157 13.60 -3.04 -5.12
C TYR A 157 12.90 -3.30 -3.79
N GLN A 158 11.89 -2.50 -3.49
CA GLN A 158 11.11 -2.65 -2.26
C GLN A 158 9.68 -2.98 -2.64
N ILE A 159 9.22 -4.14 -2.19
CA ILE A 159 7.82 -4.55 -2.31
C ILE A 159 7.19 -4.47 -0.93
N VAL A 160 6.20 -3.61 -0.77
CA VAL A 160 5.41 -3.52 0.47
C VAL A 160 4.20 -4.41 0.32
N LEU A 161 3.91 -5.20 1.35
CA LEU A 161 2.68 -5.99 1.47
C LEU A 161 1.91 -5.52 2.71
N ARG A 162 0.63 -5.18 2.49
CA ARG A 162 -0.31 -4.73 3.51
C ARG A 162 -1.62 -5.51 3.42
N MET A 163 -2.17 -5.87 4.57
CA MET A 163 -3.49 -6.52 4.72
C MET A 163 -4.22 -5.94 5.92
N GLU A 164 -5.55 -6.08 5.94
CA GLU A 164 -6.36 -5.72 7.11
C GLU A 164 -5.96 -6.55 8.34
N ASP A 165 -5.65 -7.83 8.13
CA ASP A 165 -5.20 -8.76 9.17
C ASP A 165 -3.75 -9.20 8.93
N MET A 166 -2.81 -8.55 9.63
CA MET A 166 -1.38 -8.85 9.60
C MET A 166 -0.96 -9.99 10.55
N THR A 167 -1.90 -10.77 11.11
CA THR A 167 -1.62 -11.89 12.03
C THR A 167 -0.54 -12.86 11.52
N PRO A 168 -0.50 -13.29 10.24
CA PRO A 168 0.55 -14.19 9.76
C PRO A 168 1.96 -13.62 9.94
N PHE A 169 2.11 -12.30 9.85
CA PHE A 169 3.38 -11.58 10.05
C PHE A 169 3.71 -11.35 11.53
N ALA A 170 2.74 -11.51 12.43
CA ALA A 170 2.99 -11.57 13.86
C ALA A 170 3.34 -12.99 14.34
N GLN A 171 2.89 -14.02 13.62
CA GLN A 171 3.14 -15.43 13.94
C GLN A 171 4.47 -15.95 13.39
N HIS A 172 5.03 -15.30 12.38
CA HIS A 172 6.30 -15.64 11.75
C HIS A 172 7.23 -14.43 11.70
N ASP A 173 8.53 -14.67 11.83
CA ASP A 173 9.56 -13.64 11.75
C ASP A 173 9.90 -13.24 10.31
N GLU A 174 10.69 -12.19 10.16
CA GLU A 174 11.15 -11.68 8.88
C GLU A 174 11.91 -12.75 8.07
N LYS A 175 12.63 -13.65 8.75
CA LYS A 175 13.40 -14.72 8.10
C LYS A 175 12.51 -15.74 7.39
N PHE A 176 11.39 -16.12 8.01
CA PHE A 176 10.39 -16.98 7.38
C PHE A 176 9.92 -16.41 6.04
N PHE A 177 9.56 -15.12 6.01
CA PHE A 177 9.08 -14.49 4.77
C PHE A 177 10.19 -14.22 3.76
N GLN A 178 11.42 -14.00 4.23
CA GLN A 178 12.58 -13.94 3.35
C GLN A 178 12.76 -15.25 2.56
N ASP A 179 12.57 -16.40 3.21
CA ASP A 179 12.70 -17.72 2.57
C ASP A 179 11.50 -18.10 1.68
N ASN A 180 10.35 -17.44 1.89
CA ASN A 180 9.07 -17.80 1.27
C ASN A 180 8.54 -16.75 0.28
N ALA A 181 9.37 -15.78 -0.10
CA ALA A 181 9.05 -14.79 -1.12
C ALA A 181 10.10 -14.74 -2.23
N PHE A 182 9.69 -14.36 -3.44
CA PHE A 182 10.59 -14.13 -4.56
C PHE A 182 9.95 -13.21 -5.61
N LEU A 183 10.81 -12.51 -6.37
CA LEU A 183 10.47 -11.97 -7.68
C LEU A 183 10.83 -12.99 -8.77
N GLN A 184 10.09 -13.02 -9.86
CA GLN A 184 10.38 -13.85 -11.02
C GLN A 184 10.01 -13.09 -12.29
N THR A 185 10.98 -12.90 -13.19
CA THR A 185 10.69 -12.31 -14.50
C THR A 185 10.20 -13.40 -15.45
N LYS A 186 9.31 -13.03 -16.37
CA LYS A 186 8.83 -13.96 -17.41
C LYS A 186 9.93 -14.42 -18.38
N LYS A 187 10.96 -13.59 -18.54
CA LYS A 187 12.07 -13.80 -19.47
C LYS A 187 13.06 -14.84 -18.95
N SER A 188 13.62 -14.65 -17.75
CA SER A 188 14.60 -15.58 -17.19
C SER A 188 13.94 -16.76 -16.48
N LYS A 189 12.76 -16.55 -15.89
CA LYS A 189 12.11 -17.49 -14.95
C LYS A 189 12.95 -17.81 -13.71
N ASP A 190 14.06 -17.13 -13.50
CA ASP A 190 14.86 -17.27 -12.29
C ASP A 190 14.14 -16.61 -11.11
N LYS A 191 14.23 -17.25 -9.94
CA LYS A 191 13.70 -16.70 -8.70
C LYS A 191 14.75 -15.78 -8.08
N ILE A 192 14.36 -14.54 -7.84
CA ILE A 192 15.15 -13.53 -7.14
C ILE A 192 14.59 -13.49 -5.72
N SER A 193 15.33 -14.06 -4.77
CA SER A 193 14.98 -13.99 -3.35
C SER A 193 15.24 -12.60 -2.78
N PRO A 194 14.46 -12.17 -1.77
CA PRO A 194 14.76 -10.95 -1.05
C PRO A 194 16.06 -11.12 -0.23
N THR A 195 16.85 -10.05 -0.14
CA THR A 195 18.05 -9.99 0.71
C THR A 195 17.69 -9.93 2.19
N HIS A 196 16.56 -9.29 2.51
CA HIS A 196 15.98 -9.20 3.84
C HIS A 196 14.51 -8.77 3.77
N VAL A 197 13.82 -8.92 4.89
CA VAL A 197 12.44 -8.43 5.12
C VAL A 197 12.45 -7.55 6.36
N VAL A 198 11.64 -6.50 6.38
CA VAL A 198 11.46 -5.62 7.54
C VAL A 198 9.97 -5.46 7.82
N TYR A 199 9.60 -5.52 9.09
CA TYR A 199 8.26 -5.17 9.53
C TYR A 199 8.21 -3.74 10.03
N GLU A 200 7.40 -2.91 9.36
CA GLU A 200 7.03 -1.61 9.92
C GLU A 200 5.85 -1.80 10.87
N LYS A 201 6.01 -1.25 12.07
CA LYS A 201 5.01 -1.34 13.13
C LYS A 201 4.32 0.01 13.29
N ASN A 202 3.02 -0.02 13.54
CA ASN A 202 2.26 1.17 13.90
C ASN A 202 2.60 1.64 15.33
N THR A 203 1.99 2.76 15.75
CA THR A 203 2.17 3.34 17.08
C THR A 203 1.79 2.43 18.24
N LYS A 204 1.03 1.35 17.99
CA LYS A 204 0.66 0.32 18.96
C LYS A 204 1.60 -0.89 18.95
N GLY A 205 2.69 -0.83 18.19
CA GLY A 205 3.67 -1.91 18.06
C GLY A 205 3.21 -3.09 17.21
N ARG A 206 2.07 -2.99 16.51
CA ARG A 206 1.59 -4.05 15.62
C ARG A 206 2.17 -3.89 14.24
N VAL A 207 2.52 -5.01 13.60
CA VAL A 207 2.95 -5.03 12.19
C VAL A 207 1.84 -4.40 11.35
N GLN A 208 2.20 -3.35 10.62
CA GLN A 208 1.34 -2.64 9.67
C GLN A 208 1.72 -3.00 8.24
N ASP A 209 3.03 -3.12 7.97
CA ASP A 209 3.56 -3.43 6.66
C ASP A 209 4.69 -4.46 6.76
N ALA A 210 4.76 -5.35 5.77
CA ALA A 210 5.92 -6.19 5.52
C ALA A 210 6.63 -5.72 4.26
N ILE A 211 7.90 -5.34 4.38
CA ILE A 211 8.70 -4.78 3.30
C ILE A 211 9.76 -5.79 2.88
N PHE A 212 9.70 -6.21 1.62
CA PHE A 212 10.62 -7.16 1.02
C PHE A 212 11.64 -6.41 0.16
N PHE A 213 12.93 -6.60 0.45
CA PHE A 213 14.02 -5.93 -0.25
C PHE A 213 14.67 -6.91 -1.21
N PHE A 214 14.62 -6.62 -2.51
CA PHE A 214 15.19 -7.46 -3.56
C PHE A 214 16.40 -6.78 -4.20
N PRO A 215 17.46 -7.53 -4.52
CA PRO A 215 18.64 -6.95 -5.14
C PRO A 215 18.29 -6.46 -6.55
N LYS A 216 18.73 -5.25 -6.91
CA LYS A 216 18.57 -4.71 -8.28
C LYS A 216 19.58 -5.29 -9.27
N THR A 217 20.68 -5.87 -8.77
CA THR A 217 21.74 -6.47 -9.58
C THR A 217 22.10 -7.85 -9.08
N THR A 218 22.54 -8.71 -10.00
CA THR A 218 23.14 -10.00 -9.68
C THR A 218 24.57 -9.79 -9.15
N SER A 219 25.22 -10.87 -8.69
CA SER A 219 26.63 -10.83 -8.29
C SER A 219 27.59 -10.43 -9.43
N SER A 220 27.17 -10.56 -10.69
CA SER A 220 27.93 -10.11 -11.87
C SER A 220 27.63 -8.65 -12.26
N GLY A 221 26.77 -7.95 -11.51
CA GLY A 221 26.40 -6.55 -11.77
C GLY A 221 25.31 -6.37 -12.83
N THR A 222 24.72 -7.45 -13.36
CA THR A 222 23.62 -7.33 -14.33
C THR A 222 22.30 -7.01 -13.64
N PRO A 223 21.42 -6.17 -14.21
CA PRO A 223 20.10 -5.90 -13.64
C PRO A 223 19.28 -7.19 -13.44
N THR A 224 18.65 -7.36 -12.29
CA THR A 224 17.78 -8.51 -11.99
C THR A 224 16.41 -8.38 -12.64
N VAL A 225 15.95 -7.14 -12.83
CA VAL A 225 14.74 -6.79 -13.58
C VAL A 225 15.12 -5.77 -14.64
N SER A 226 14.79 -6.06 -15.89
CA SER A 226 14.94 -5.15 -17.02
C SER A 226 13.68 -4.30 -17.22
N VAL A 227 13.86 -3.09 -17.74
CA VAL A 227 12.73 -2.23 -18.18
C VAL A 227 11.98 -2.84 -19.37
N ASP A 228 12.62 -3.73 -20.12
CA ASP A 228 12.02 -4.46 -21.24
C ASP A 228 11.33 -5.76 -20.80
N ASP A 229 11.39 -6.11 -19.50
CA ASP A 229 10.65 -7.25 -18.99
C ASP A 229 9.17 -6.97 -19.10
N LYS A 230 8.46 -7.83 -19.82
CA LYS A 230 7.00 -7.71 -20.01
C LYS A 230 6.24 -7.89 -18.71
N GLU A 231 6.82 -8.65 -17.78
CA GLU A 231 6.15 -9.07 -16.56
C GLU A 231 7.17 -9.48 -15.50
N VAL A 232 6.97 -8.96 -14.29
CA VAL A 232 7.69 -9.35 -13.08
C VAL A 232 6.66 -9.81 -12.04
N GLN A 233 6.66 -11.09 -11.72
CA GLN A 233 5.77 -11.66 -10.72
C GLN A 233 6.42 -11.56 -9.34
N PHE A 234 5.70 -10.98 -8.39
CA PHE A 234 5.96 -11.17 -6.96
C PHE A 234 5.15 -12.36 -6.45
N SER A 235 5.81 -13.23 -5.70
CA SER A 235 5.20 -14.38 -5.04
C SER A 235 5.57 -14.38 -3.57
N CYS A 236 4.60 -14.62 -2.68
CA CYS A 236 4.82 -14.75 -1.23
C CYS A 236 3.87 -15.79 -0.64
N LYS A 237 4.39 -16.72 0.17
CA LYS A 237 3.55 -17.64 0.95
C LYS A 237 3.02 -16.92 2.19
N ILE A 238 1.72 -17.04 2.45
CA ILE A 238 1.04 -16.50 3.63
C ILE A 238 0.12 -17.59 4.17
N ALA A 239 0.48 -18.18 5.31
CA ALA A 239 -0.15 -19.38 5.84
C ALA A 239 -0.26 -20.46 4.74
N ASP A 240 -1.47 -20.92 4.44
CA ASP A 240 -1.72 -21.94 3.41
C ASP A 240 -1.97 -21.37 2.01
N SER A 241 -2.00 -20.04 1.88
CA SER A 241 -2.15 -19.34 0.60
C SER A 241 -0.82 -18.91 0.00
N THR A 242 -0.75 -18.77 -1.32
CA THR A 242 0.36 -18.11 -2.01
C THR A 242 -0.17 -16.92 -2.78
N VAL A 243 0.22 -15.72 -2.36
CA VAL A 243 -0.02 -14.48 -3.09
C VAL A 243 0.87 -14.47 -4.32
N ARG A 244 0.27 -14.21 -5.50
CA ARG A 244 0.99 -14.00 -6.76
C ARG A 244 0.40 -12.80 -7.48
N VAL A 245 1.21 -11.78 -7.72
CA VAL A 245 0.82 -10.60 -8.48
C VAL A 245 1.89 -10.24 -9.49
N SER A 246 1.46 -9.76 -10.66
CA SER A 246 2.37 -9.42 -11.75
C SER A 246 2.41 -7.91 -11.97
N PHE A 247 3.60 -7.35 -11.97
CA PHE A 247 3.90 -5.98 -12.35
C PHE A 247 4.35 -5.93 -13.82
N THR A 248 4.00 -4.85 -14.51
CA THR A 248 4.36 -4.63 -15.92
C THR A 248 5.33 -3.44 -16.00
N PRO A 249 6.66 -3.66 -16.00
CA PRO A 249 7.66 -2.59 -16.05
C PRO A 249 7.42 -1.54 -17.14
N LEU A 250 6.96 -1.95 -18.32
CA LEU A 250 6.63 -1.04 -19.44
C LEU A 250 5.49 -0.05 -19.12
N GLU A 251 4.61 -0.37 -18.17
CA GLU A 251 3.55 0.53 -17.70
C GLU A 251 4.00 1.39 -16.51
N MET A 252 5.05 0.96 -15.81
CA MET A 252 5.64 1.60 -14.63
C MET A 252 6.59 2.73 -15.03
N VAL A 253 6.05 3.69 -15.77
CA VAL A 253 6.78 4.81 -16.37
C VAL A 253 6.08 6.12 -15.99
N ASP A 254 6.87 7.10 -15.56
CA ASP A 254 6.46 8.48 -15.34
C ASP A 254 7.11 9.43 -16.36
N GLN A 255 7.01 10.74 -16.13
CA GLN A 255 7.60 11.78 -16.99
C GLN A 255 9.13 11.69 -17.11
N SER A 256 9.81 11.07 -16.14
CA SER A 256 11.27 10.88 -16.12
C SER A 256 11.70 9.49 -16.62
N GLY A 257 10.77 8.69 -17.15
CA GLY A 257 11.05 7.35 -17.67
C GLY A 257 10.68 6.23 -16.70
N PRO A 258 11.30 5.03 -16.83
CA PRO A 258 11.01 3.90 -15.96
C PRO A 258 11.20 4.24 -14.48
N ALA A 259 10.29 3.76 -13.63
CA ALA A 259 10.28 4.02 -12.19
C ALA A 259 10.11 2.72 -11.40
N LEU A 260 11.17 1.91 -11.35
CA LEU A 260 11.26 0.67 -10.54
C LEU A 260 12.08 0.91 -9.26
#